data_AF-A0A1G1G9Y5-F1
#
_entry.id   AF-A0A1G1G9Y5-F1
#
_cell.length_a   1.000
_cell.length_b   1.000
_cell.length_c   1.000
_cell.angle_alpha   90.00
_cell.angle_beta   90.00
_cell.angle_gamma   90.00
#
_symmetry.space_group_name_H-M   'P 1'
#
loop_
_entity.id
_entity.type
_entity.pdbx_description
1 polymer ?
#
loop_
_entity_poly.entity_id
_entity_poly.type
_entity_poly.pdbx_seq_one_letter_code
_entity_poly.pdbx_strand_id
1 'polypeptide(L)'
;MNFNLDNFSIVVLAQAHNPSILNPDFLKNNGIIDPSFKPNNVICTPPLSQVSYIEGLSIVAEFEKLQFIDIQKERIPFESPIPEIAIKYIKTLPHVQYTAVGLNFKAHYYCKDKEFTLSFLPDKFLKDGIWNSYGDHLPTVGLKFIYQLKNIKCTINMDTGSISRPNEPLQPIIGITANYHLDSTNMDEIISFLDNWKIHYNHFSKIVIDTFPEG
;
A
#
# COMPACT_ATOMS: atom_id res chain seq x y z
N MET A 1 16.12 -5.05 -12.81
CA MET A 1 14.64 -5.00 -12.86
C MET A 1 14.20 -3.58 -12.54
N ASN A 2 13.42 -2.93 -13.41
CA ASN A 2 13.03 -1.50 -13.28
C ASN A 2 11.80 -1.26 -12.38
N PHE A 3 11.41 -2.28 -11.61
CA PHE A 3 10.30 -2.26 -10.67
C PHE A 3 10.80 -1.91 -9.27
N ASN A 4 10.15 -0.95 -8.62
CA ASN A 4 10.47 -0.55 -7.26
C ASN A 4 9.19 -0.44 -6.43
N LEU A 5 9.19 -1.07 -5.25
CA LEU A 5 8.14 -0.87 -4.27
C LEU A 5 8.40 0.46 -3.53
N ASP A 6 7.39 1.32 -3.48
CA ASP A 6 7.47 2.63 -2.82
C ASP A 6 6.86 2.62 -1.43
N ASN A 7 5.84 1.78 -1.23
CA ASN A 7 5.06 1.75 0.00
C ASN A 7 4.45 0.36 0.20
N PHE A 8 4.52 -0.09 1.44
CA PHE A 8 3.67 -1.16 1.95
C PHE A 8 2.82 -0.58 3.08
N SER A 9 1.49 -0.73 3.00
CA SER A 9 0.59 -0.28 4.06
C SER A 9 -0.53 -1.26 4.33
N ILE A 10 -0.97 -1.24 5.58
CA ILE A 10 -2.08 -2.04 6.10
C ILE A 10 -3.12 -1.07 6.62
N VAL A 11 -4.37 -1.24 6.18
CA VAL A 11 -5.50 -0.45 6.66
C VAL A 11 -6.48 -1.41 7.33
N VAL A 12 -6.87 -1.11 8.56
CA VAL A 12 -7.87 -1.87 9.31
C VAL A 12 -9.06 -0.93 9.54
N LEU A 13 -10.23 -1.35 9.09
CA LEU A 13 -11.47 -0.63 9.39
C LEU A 13 -12.02 -1.12 10.73
N ALA A 14 -12.55 -0.20 11.51
CA ALA A 14 -13.13 -0.46 12.81
C ALA A 14 -14.35 0.43 13.04
N GLN A 15 -15.19 0.06 14.00
CA GLN A 15 -16.21 0.94 14.55
C GLN A 15 -15.81 1.38 15.95
N ALA A 16 -15.94 2.68 16.21
CA ALA A 16 -15.67 3.29 17.50
C ALA A 16 -14.26 3.02 18.06
N HIS A 17 -13.25 3.04 17.19
CA HIS A 17 -11.87 3.09 17.66
C HIS A 17 -11.62 4.40 18.38
N ASN A 18 -10.88 4.39 19.48
CA ASN A 18 -10.51 5.60 20.21
C ASN A 18 -9.08 6.01 19.83
N PRO A 19 -8.89 7.04 18.97
CA PRO A 19 -7.58 7.46 18.52
C PRO A 19 -6.64 7.83 19.67
N SER A 20 -7.16 8.36 20.78
CA SER A 20 -6.33 8.79 21.92
C SER A 20 -5.53 7.66 22.58
N ILE A 21 -5.87 6.39 22.31
CA ILE A 21 -5.10 5.23 22.78
C ILE A 21 -3.73 5.17 22.08
N LEU A 22 -3.66 5.55 20.80
CA LEU A 22 -2.42 5.49 20.04
C LEU A 22 -1.45 6.59 20.49
N ASN A 23 -0.38 6.19 21.18
CA ASN A 23 0.75 7.04 21.53
C ASN A 23 2.02 6.16 21.69
N PRO A 24 3.24 6.75 21.71
CA PRO A 24 4.49 5.98 21.79
C PRO A 24 4.58 5.05 23.01
N ASP A 25 4.12 5.51 24.18
CA ASP A 25 4.18 4.73 25.42
C ASP A 25 3.23 3.52 25.36
N PHE A 26 2.03 3.69 24.82
CA PHE A 26 1.09 2.59 24.59
C PHE A 26 1.72 1.52 23.68
N LEU A 27 2.34 1.93 22.57
CA LEU A 27 2.97 1.00 21.64
C LEU A 27 4.14 0.24 22.28
N LYS A 28 4.99 0.95 23.02
CA LYS A 28 6.18 0.37 23.66
C LYS A 28 5.81 -0.55 24.83
N ASN A 29 4.94 -0.09 25.74
CA ASN A 29 4.59 -0.82 26.96
C ASN A 29 3.81 -2.12 26.67
N ASN A 30 3.11 -2.18 25.54
CA ASN A 30 2.41 -3.39 25.09
C ASN A 30 3.27 -4.27 24.15
N GLY A 31 4.54 -3.91 23.91
CA GLY A 31 5.42 -4.65 23.01
C GLY A 31 4.93 -4.69 21.56
N ILE A 32 4.08 -3.74 21.17
CA ILE A 32 3.53 -3.62 19.81
C ILE A 32 4.65 -3.23 18.84
N ILE A 33 5.57 -2.36 19.28
CA ILE A 33 6.73 -1.94 18.49
C ILE A 33 8.04 -2.26 19.21
N ASP A 34 9.09 -2.54 18.43
CA ASP A 34 10.44 -2.75 18.95
C ASP A 34 10.97 -1.45 19.60
N PRO A 35 11.57 -1.52 20.82
CA PRO A 35 12.08 -0.36 21.52
C PRO A 35 13.18 0.43 20.81
N SER A 36 13.82 -0.14 19.79
CA SER A 36 14.84 0.53 18.98
C SER A 36 14.27 1.60 18.03
N PHE A 37 12.99 1.51 17.66
CA PHE A 37 12.32 2.49 16.80
C PHE A 37 12.14 3.83 17.53
N LYS A 38 12.57 4.92 16.89
CA LYS A 38 12.58 6.25 17.50
C LYS A 38 11.41 7.11 17.01
N PRO A 39 10.46 7.50 17.87
CA PRO A 39 9.41 8.42 17.49
C PRO A 39 10.00 9.75 16.99
N ASN A 40 9.51 10.23 15.85
CA ASN A 40 9.92 11.47 15.21
C ASN A 40 8.80 12.52 15.26
N ASN A 41 7.59 12.16 14.84
CA ASN A 41 6.41 13.04 14.85
C ASN A 41 5.25 12.34 15.55
N VAL A 42 4.67 13.01 16.55
CA VAL A 42 3.59 12.48 17.38
C VAL A 42 2.45 13.49 17.43
N ILE A 43 1.27 13.05 17.04
CA ILE A 43 0.03 13.81 17.14
C ILE A 43 -0.92 12.96 17.98
N CYS A 44 -1.47 13.53 19.06
CA CYS A 44 -2.46 12.84 19.91
C CYS A 44 -3.64 13.77 20.13
N THR A 45 -4.66 13.65 19.29
CA THR A 45 -5.90 14.44 19.42
C THR A 45 -7.10 13.50 19.46
N PRO A 46 -8.26 13.92 20.01
CA PRO A 46 -9.45 13.08 20.03
C PRO A 46 -9.88 12.52 18.66
N PRO A 47 -9.88 13.30 17.55
CA PRO A 47 -10.28 12.77 16.24
C PRO A 47 -9.18 11.97 15.51
N LEU A 48 -7.91 12.20 15.84
CA LEU A 48 -6.77 11.66 15.12
C LEU A 48 -5.55 11.52 16.05
N SER A 49 -4.92 10.35 16.01
CA SER A 49 -3.59 10.16 16.55
C SER A 49 -2.66 9.58 15.51
N GLN A 50 -1.40 9.99 15.55
CA GLN A 50 -0.36 9.53 14.66
C GLN A 50 0.96 9.41 15.41
N VAL A 51 1.66 8.31 15.20
CA VAL A 51 3.04 8.13 15.63
C VAL A 51 3.87 7.77 14.41
N SER A 52 4.81 8.63 14.04
CA SER A 52 5.76 8.38 12.95
C SER A 52 7.16 8.23 13.51
N TYR A 53 7.94 7.38 12.88
CA TYR A 53 9.27 6.96 13.32
C TYR A 53 10.34 7.41 12.31
N ILE A 54 11.56 7.64 12.80
CA ILE A 54 12.71 8.04 11.96
C ILE A 54 12.96 6.99 10.88
N GLU A 55 12.72 5.72 11.19
CA GLU A 55 12.93 4.56 10.35
C GLU A 55 11.88 4.42 9.23
N GLY A 56 11.06 5.46 8.95
CA GLY A 56 10.09 5.44 7.85
C GLY A 56 8.83 4.61 8.12
N LEU A 57 8.49 4.40 9.39
CA LEU A 57 7.24 3.75 9.81
C LEU A 57 6.25 4.79 10.33
N SER A 58 4.96 4.64 10.04
CA SER A 58 3.91 5.46 10.62
C SER A 58 2.70 4.63 10.99
N ILE A 59 2.10 4.94 12.15
CA ILE A 59 0.84 4.38 12.60
C ILE A 59 -0.12 5.56 12.77
N VAL A 60 -1.30 5.47 12.16
CA VAL A 60 -2.33 6.51 12.19
C VAL A 60 -3.64 5.89 12.63
N ALA A 61 -4.23 6.42 13.71
CA ALA A 61 -5.53 6.01 14.21
C ALA A 61 -6.54 7.15 14.04
N GLU A 62 -7.65 6.84 13.39
CA GLU A 62 -8.87 7.63 13.28
C GLU A 62 -10.03 6.81 13.88
N PHE A 63 -11.20 7.42 14.04
CA PHE A 63 -12.35 6.77 14.69
C PHE A 63 -12.79 5.47 14.01
N GLU A 64 -12.67 5.39 12.68
CA GLU A 64 -13.15 4.24 11.89
C GLU A 64 -12.04 3.48 11.18
N LYS A 65 -10.77 3.89 11.39
CA LYS A 65 -9.68 3.45 10.54
C LYS A 65 -8.35 3.52 11.27
N LEU A 66 -7.59 2.44 11.16
CA LEU A 66 -6.22 2.34 11.62
C LEU A 66 -5.33 2.04 10.42
N GLN A 67 -4.22 2.75 10.29
CA GLN A 67 -3.28 2.60 9.18
C GLN A 67 -1.88 2.36 9.71
N PHE A 68 -1.19 1.38 9.13
CA PHE A 68 0.22 1.09 9.35
C PHE A 68 0.93 1.27 8.01
N ILE A 69 1.97 2.09 7.99
CA ILE A 69 2.62 2.50 6.75
C ILE A 69 4.12 2.32 6.89
N ASP A 70 4.72 1.71 5.88
CA ASP A 70 6.17 1.54 5.75
C ASP A 70 6.63 2.07 4.39
N ILE A 71 7.58 3.00 4.42
CA ILE A 71 8.17 3.64 3.24
C ILE A 71 9.66 3.35 3.06
N GLN A 72 10.25 2.51 3.93
CA GLN A 72 11.68 2.20 3.84
C GLN A 72 11.94 1.17 2.75
N LYS A 73 12.44 1.63 1.60
CA LYS A 73 12.56 0.85 0.35
C LYS A 73 13.39 -0.42 0.49
N GLU A 74 14.42 -0.42 1.33
CA GLU A 74 15.34 -1.54 1.51
C GLU A 74 14.69 -2.69 2.30
N ARG A 75 13.68 -2.41 3.12
CA ARG A 75 13.03 -3.44 3.95
C ARG A 75 11.68 -3.90 3.40
N ILE A 76 10.98 -3.05 2.64
CA ILE A 76 9.64 -3.41 2.16
C ILE A 76 9.68 -4.43 1.02
N PRO A 77 8.76 -5.42 1.01
CA PRO A 77 7.81 -5.73 2.08
C PRO A 77 8.36 -6.81 3.05
N PHE A 78 9.41 -7.54 2.68
CA PHE A 78 9.82 -8.78 3.37
C PHE A 78 10.38 -8.61 4.77
N GLU A 79 11.04 -7.50 5.03
CA GLU A 79 11.59 -7.12 6.34
C GLU A 79 10.75 -6.04 7.02
N SER A 80 9.59 -5.70 6.46
CA SER A 80 8.68 -4.74 7.05
C SER A 80 8.06 -5.31 8.33
N PRO A 81 8.10 -4.58 9.47
CA PRO A 81 7.52 -5.05 10.71
C PRO A 81 5.99 -4.81 10.79
N ILE A 82 5.40 -4.09 9.82
CA ILE A 82 4.01 -3.64 9.92
C ILE A 82 2.98 -4.78 10.00
N PRO A 83 3.15 -5.98 9.40
CA PRO A 83 2.20 -7.07 9.60
C PRO A 83 2.15 -7.54 11.06
N GLU A 84 3.33 -7.71 11.69
CA GLU A 84 3.42 -8.12 13.09
C GLU A 84 2.89 -7.03 14.03
N ILE A 85 3.23 -5.77 13.77
CA ILE A 85 2.74 -4.61 14.52
C ILE A 85 1.20 -4.55 14.45
N ALA A 86 0.62 -4.70 13.25
CA ALA A 86 -0.83 -4.68 13.07
C ALA A 86 -1.52 -5.80 13.84
N ILE A 87 -0.99 -7.03 13.77
CA ILE A 87 -1.52 -8.18 14.50
C ILE A 87 -1.44 -7.97 16.01
N LYS A 88 -0.30 -7.50 16.53
CA LYS A 88 -0.13 -7.21 17.96
C LYS A 88 -1.11 -6.13 18.41
N TYR A 89 -1.24 -5.04 17.65
CA TYR A 89 -2.16 -3.96 17.97
C TYR A 89 -3.62 -4.45 18.07
N ILE A 90 -4.08 -5.24 17.09
CA ILE A 90 -5.42 -5.83 17.08
C ILE A 90 -5.62 -6.73 18.30
N LYS A 91 -4.64 -7.58 18.62
CA LYS A 91 -4.69 -8.47 19.79
C LYS A 91 -4.68 -7.72 21.12
N THR A 92 -4.01 -6.57 21.20
CA THR A 92 -3.99 -5.73 22.41
C THR A 92 -5.34 -5.03 22.66
N LEU A 93 -6.13 -4.77 21.62
CA LEU A 93 -7.43 -4.10 21.72
C LEU A 93 -8.59 -5.00 21.23
N PRO A 94 -8.83 -6.16 21.86
CA PRO A 94 -9.76 -7.17 21.36
C PRO A 94 -11.24 -6.76 21.40
N HIS A 95 -11.56 -5.67 22.10
CA HIS A 95 -12.93 -5.15 22.22
C HIS A 95 -13.29 -4.13 21.14
N VAL A 96 -12.33 -3.73 20.29
CA VAL A 96 -12.61 -2.89 19.13
C VAL A 96 -13.32 -3.73 18.08
N GLN A 97 -14.41 -3.20 17.52
CA GLN A 97 -15.16 -3.87 16.47
C GLN A 97 -14.49 -3.66 15.12
N TYR A 98 -13.54 -4.52 14.77
CA TYR A 98 -12.91 -4.52 13.46
C TYR A 98 -13.88 -5.06 12.40
N THR A 99 -13.94 -4.42 11.24
CA THR A 99 -14.94 -4.72 10.20
C THR A 99 -14.32 -5.11 8.85
N ALA A 100 -13.08 -4.70 8.60
CA ALA A 100 -12.35 -5.08 7.40
C ALA A 100 -10.85 -4.85 7.57
N VAL A 101 -10.07 -5.44 6.66
CA VAL A 101 -8.64 -5.22 6.58
C VAL A 101 -8.18 -5.20 5.12
N GLY A 102 -7.24 -4.30 4.82
CA GLY A 102 -6.70 -4.06 3.50
C GLY A 102 -5.18 -4.07 3.51
N LEU A 103 -4.56 -4.83 2.60
CA LEU A 103 -3.12 -4.75 2.29
C LEU A 103 -2.94 -3.92 1.01
N ASN A 104 -2.09 -2.92 1.08
CA ASN A 104 -1.81 -2.01 -0.02
C ASN A 104 -0.33 -2.06 -0.39
N PHE A 105 -0.06 -2.28 -1.67
CA PHE A 105 1.28 -2.20 -2.24
C PHE A 105 1.26 -1.10 -3.30
N LYS A 106 2.19 -0.15 -3.19
CA LYS A 106 2.41 0.87 -4.22
C LYS A 106 3.80 0.72 -4.76
N ALA A 107 3.90 0.67 -6.08
CA ALA A 107 5.15 0.53 -6.79
C ALA A 107 5.15 1.42 -8.04
N HIS A 108 6.31 1.50 -8.67
CA HIS A 108 6.44 2.05 -10.00
C HIS A 108 7.40 1.21 -10.85
N TYR A 109 7.19 1.31 -12.16
CA TYR A 109 8.12 0.85 -13.18
C TYR A 109 8.79 2.07 -13.84
N TYR A 110 10.13 2.10 -13.87
CA TYR A 110 10.86 3.15 -14.58
C TYR A 110 10.78 2.96 -16.08
N CYS A 111 10.28 3.98 -16.77
CA CYS A 111 10.20 4.00 -18.22
C CYS A 111 11.46 4.64 -18.82
N LYS A 112 11.87 4.16 -20.00
CA LYS A 112 13.02 4.71 -20.72
C LYS A 112 12.82 6.19 -21.12
N ASP A 113 11.59 6.53 -21.49
CA ASP A 113 11.20 7.84 -22.00
C ASP A 113 9.67 8.04 -21.85
N LYS A 114 9.23 9.28 -22.12
CA LYS A 114 7.82 9.67 -22.03
C LYS A 114 6.95 8.96 -23.07
N GLU A 115 7.50 8.69 -24.26
CA GLU A 115 6.77 8.05 -25.36
C GLU A 115 6.38 6.62 -24.99
N PHE A 116 7.31 5.83 -24.46
CA PHE A 116 7.07 4.50 -23.93
C PHE A 116 6.00 4.49 -22.85
N THR A 117 6.00 5.50 -21.98
CA THR A 117 5.00 5.60 -20.90
C THR A 117 3.58 5.76 -21.46
N LEU A 118 3.44 6.54 -22.53
CA LEU A 118 2.15 6.78 -23.18
C LEU A 118 1.71 5.62 -24.07
N SER A 119 2.63 4.91 -24.72
CA SER A 119 2.29 3.82 -25.65
C SER A 119 2.13 2.46 -24.96
N PHE A 120 2.91 2.16 -23.91
CA PHE A 120 3.03 0.80 -23.38
C PHE A 120 1.70 0.18 -22.93
N LEU A 121 0.90 0.89 -22.13
CA LEU A 121 -0.39 0.37 -21.66
C LEU A 121 -1.40 0.17 -22.80
N PRO A 122 -1.63 1.16 -23.69
CA PRO A 122 -2.50 0.95 -24.85
C PRO A 122 -1.99 -0.18 -25.76
N ASP A 123 -0.71 -0.20 -26.13
CA ASP A 123 -0.14 -1.21 -27.04
C ASP A 123 -0.28 -2.63 -26.48
N LYS A 124 -0.18 -2.78 -25.15
CA LYS A 124 -0.24 -4.08 -24.48
C LYS A 124 -1.66 -4.58 -24.21
N PHE A 125 -2.58 -3.68 -23.89
CA PHE A 125 -3.89 -4.06 -23.32
C PHE A 125 -5.10 -3.65 -24.16
N LEU A 126 -4.96 -2.70 -25.08
CA LEU A 126 -6.06 -2.19 -25.88
C LEU A 126 -5.89 -2.63 -27.34
N LYS A 127 -7.01 -2.84 -28.02
CA LYS A 127 -7.01 -3.00 -29.48
C LYS A 127 -6.96 -1.63 -30.13
N ASP A 128 -6.18 -1.50 -31.20
CA ASP A 128 -6.15 -0.31 -32.03
C ASP A 128 -7.56 0.19 -32.39
N GLY A 129 -7.75 1.49 -32.32
CA GLY A 129 -9.02 2.12 -32.63
C GLY A 129 -8.90 3.64 -32.75
N ILE A 130 -10.01 4.26 -33.13
CA ILE A 130 -10.12 5.71 -33.36
C ILE A 130 -9.63 6.56 -32.19
N TRP A 131 -9.74 6.02 -30.97
CA TRP A 131 -9.28 6.62 -29.71
C TRP A 131 -7.77 6.93 -29.70
N ASN A 132 -6.95 6.21 -30.48
CA ASN A 132 -5.51 6.43 -30.56
C ASN A 132 -5.13 7.69 -31.38
N SER A 133 -6.08 8.22 -32.17
CA SER A 133 -5.89 9.38 -33.05
C SER A 133 -6.80 10.56 -32.71
N TYR A 134 -7.44 10.56 -31.53
CA TYR A 134 -8.24 11.71 -31.08
C TYR A 134 -7.34 12.80 -30.49
N GLY A 135 -7.26 13.94 -31.18
CA GLY A 135 -6.48 15.11 -30.74
C GLY A 135 -5.04 15.10 -31.24
N ASP A 136 -4.21 15.99 -30.70
CA ASP A 136 -2.85 16.25 -31.17
C ASP A 136 -1.76 15.41 -30.46
N HIS A 137 -2.15 14.56 -29.51
CA HIS A 137 -1.24 13.82 -28.63
C HIS A 137 -1.71 12.38 -28.38
N LEU A 138 -0.76 11.48 -28.07
CA LEU A 138 -1.09 10.13 -27.61
C LEU A 138 -1.94 10.19 -26.33
N PRO A 139 -3.00 9.36 -26.23
CA PRO A 139 -3.87 9.34 -25.06
C PRO A 139 -3.13 8.81 -23.83
N THR A 140 -3.43 9.41 -22.68
CA THR A 140 -3.07 8.81 -21.39
C THR A 140 -4.05 7.71 -21.04
N VAL A 141 -3.54 6.51 -20.74
CA VAL A 141 -4.35 5.34 -20.38
C VAL A 141 -4.10 4.96 -18.93
N GLY A 142 -5.18 4.74 -18.19
CA GLY A 142 -5.20 4.09 -16.89
C GLY A 142 -5.97 2.77 -16.96
N LEU A 143 -5.44 1.73 -16.34
CA LEU A 143 -6.06 0.41 -16.29
C LEU A 143 -6.42 0.05 -14.85
N LYS A 144 -7.62 -0.50 -14.67
CA LYS A 144 -8.10 -1.01 -13.38
C LYS A 144 -8.62 -2.44 -13.54
N PHE A 145 -7.99 -3.35 -12.82
CA PHE A 145 -8.41 -4.74 -12.73
C PHE A 145 -8.99 -5.00 -11.34
N ILE A 146 -10.15 -5.65 -11.29
CA ILE A 146 -10.81 -6.05 -10.03
C ILE A 146 -11.05 -7.55 -10.09
N TYR A 147 -10.45 -8.28 -9.17
CA TYR A 147 -10.56 -9.73 -9.03
C TYR A 147 -11.26 -10.10 -7.73
N GLN A 148 -12.07 -11.16 -7.76
CA GLN A 148 -12.61 -11.79 -6.57
C GLN A 148 -11.83 -13.09 -6.30
N LEU A 149 -11.00 -13.10 -5.26
CA LEU A 149 -10.16 -14.22 -4.84
C LEU A 149 -10.76 -14.86 -3.59
N LYS A 150 -11.73 -15.77 -3.78
CA LYS A 150 -12.58 -16.30 -2.68
C LYS A 150 -13.32 -15.16 -1.97
N ASN A 151 -13.02 -14.89 -0.70
CA ASN A 151 -13.58 -13.80 0.10
C ASN A 151 -12.73 -12.50 0.06
N ILE A 152 -11.65 -12.46 -0.73
CA ILE A 152 -10.76 -11.31 -0.82
C ILE A 152 -10.98 -10.60 -2.15
N LYS A 153 -11.25 -9.30 -2.10
CA LYS A 153 -11.30 -8.44 -3.29
C LYS A 153 -9.90 -7.89 -3.58
N CYS A 154 -9.38 -8.17 -4.76
CA CYS A 154 -8.09 -7.64 -5.21
C CYS A 154 -8.32 -6.58 -6.29
N THR A 155 -7.84 -5.36 -6.08
CA THR A 155 -7.87 -4.28 -7.06
C THR A 155 -6.44 -3.93 -7.45
N ILE A 156 -6.14 -3.93 -8.75
CA ILE A 156 -4.86 -3.49 -9.29
C ILE A 156 -5.10 -2.32 -10.23
N ASN A 157 -4.42 -1.20 -10.01
CA ASN A 157 -4.44 -0.06 -10.93
C ASN A 157 -3.05 0.17 -11.52
N MET A 158 -3.01 0.53 -12.79
CA MET A 158 -1.81 0.92 -13.52
C MET A 158 -2.07 2.25 -14.22
N ASP A 159 -1.25 3.25 -13.95
CA ASP A 159 -1.44 4.60 -14.48
C ASP A 159 -0.08 5.21 -14.87
N THR A 160 -0.07 5.98 -15.96
CA THR A 160 1.13 6.72 -16.37
C THR A 160 1.40 7.89 -15.42
N GLY A 161 2.67 8.17 -15.14
CA GLY A 161 3.04 9.31 -14.32
C GLY A 161 4.50 9.71 -14.47
N SER A 162 4.95 10.54 -13.53
CA SER A 162 6.35 10.97 -13.44
C SER A 162 6.74 11.14 -11.98
N ILE A 163 7.98 10.75 -11.66
CA ILE A 163 8.59 11.03 -10.36
C ILE A 163 9.47 12.27 -10.50
N SER A 164 9.30 13.21 -9.57
CA SER A 164 10.20 14.35 -9.40
C SER A 164 11.06 14.12 -8.16
N ARG A 165 12.36 14.34 -8.30
CA ARG A 165 13.30 14.40 -7.17
C ARG A 165 13.97 15.77 -7.16
N PRO A 166 14.32 16.32 -5.99
CA PRO A 166 14.99 17.61 -5.92
C PRO A 166 16.24 17.62 -6.80
N ASN A 167 16.32 18.60 -7.71
CA ASN A 167 17.43 18.79 -8.66
C ASN A 167 17.64 17.66 -9.70
N GLU A 168 16.69 16.75 -9.88
CA GLU A 168 16.71 15.76 -10.96
C GLU A 168 15.61 16.05 -11.99
N PRO A 169 15.83 15.72 -13.29
CA PRO A 169 14.78 15.81 -14.28
C PRO A 169 13.60 14.88 -13.93
N LEU A 170 12.40 15.25 -14.35
CA LEU A 170 11.21 14.40 -14.22
C LEU A 170 11.45 13.06 -14.89
N GLN A 171 11.39 11.99 -14.10
CA GLN A 171 11.58 10.63 -14.60
C GLN A 171 10.22 10.00 -14.91
N PRO A 172 9.99 9.56 -16.16
CA PRO A 172 8.73 8.94 -16.54
C PRO A 172 8.56 7.56 -15.89
N ILE A 173 7.35 7.27 -15.42
CA ILE A 173 7.02 6.01 -14.75
C ILE A 173 5.64 5.49 -15.13
N ILE A 174 5.43 4.19 -14.93
CA ILE A 174 4.09 3.63 -14.76
C ILE A 174 3.91 3.30 -13.28
N GLY A 175 2.99 4.01 -12.63
CA GLY A 175 2.60 3.75 -11.25
C GLY A 175 1.68 2.54 -11.18
N ILE A 176 1.93 1.66 -10.21
CA ILE A 176 1.18 0.43 -10.02
C ILE A 176 0.73 0.37 -8.56
N THR A 177 -0.57 0.19 -8.33
CA THR A 177 -1.12 0.01 -6.99
C THR A 177 -1.87 -1.30 -6.92
N ALA A 178 -1.74 -2.02 -5.81
CA ALA A 178 -2.55 -3.19 -5.50
C ALA A 178 -3.17 -3.04 -4.11
N ASN A 179 -4.47 -3.30 -4.03
CA ASN A 179 -5.24 -3.35 -2.80
C ASN A 179 -5.87 -4.74 -2.68
N TYR A 180 -5.56 -5.46 -1.61
CA TYR A 180 -6.22 -6.71 -1.23
C TYR A 180 -7.10 -6.40 -0.03
N HIS A 181 -8.40 -6.63 -0.16
CA HIS A 181 -9.39 -6.22 0.84
C HIS A 181 -10.20 -7.43 1.29
N LEU A 182 -10.28 -7.62 2.60
CA LEU A 182 -11.11 -8.61 3.26
C LEU A 182 -12.15 -7.90 4.12
N ASP A 183 -13.43 -8.09 3.81
CA ASP A 183 -14.53 -7.73 4.69
C ASP A 183 -14.79 -8.89 5.65
N SER A 184 -14.46 -8.70 6.93
CA SER A 184 -14.72 -9.69 7.97
C SER A 184 -14.75 -9.01 9.34
N THR A 185 -15.72 -9.40 10.17
CA THR A 185 -15.78 -9.04 11.59
C THR A 185 -15.13 -10.10 12.49
N ASN A 186 -14.64 -11.20 11.91
CA ASN A 186 -13.97 -12.27 12.64
C ASN A 186 -12.50 -11.92 12.81
N MET A 187 -12.08 -11.65 14.04
CA MET A 187 -10.71 -11.27 14.37
C MET A 187 -9.68 -12.33 13.93
N ASP A 188 -10.00 -13.62 14.01
CA ASP A 188 -9.09 -14.69 13.59
C ASP A 188 -8.89 -14.71 12.07
N GLU A 189 -9.94 -14.39 11.31
CA GLU A 189 -9.83 -14.25 9.84
C GLU A 189 -8.99 -13.03 9.46
N ILE A 190 -9.18 -11.90 10.14
CA ILE A 190 -8.36 -10.69 9.95
C ILE A 190 -6.89 -11.00 10.24
N ILE A 191 -6.59 -11.63 11.37
CA ILE A 191 -5.22 -12.00 11.75
C ILE A 191 -4.64 -12.99 10.73
N SER A 192 -5.39 -14.01 10.33
CA SER A 192 -4.95 -14.97 9.31
C SER A 192 -4.68 -14.30 7.96
N PHE A 193 -5.49 -13.32 7.57
CA PHE A 193 -5.27 -12.54 6.36
C PHE A 193 -3.97 -11.72 6.43
N LEU A 194 -3.72 -11.08 7.58
CA LEU A 194 -2.48 -10.35 7.85
C LEU A 194 -1.26 -11.28 7.85
N ASP A 195 -1.34 -12.47 8.46
CA ASP A 195 -0.25 -13.46 8.47
C ASP A 195 0.08 -13.96 7.05
N ASN A 196 -0.93 -14.03 6.18
CA ASN A 196 -0.78 -14.48 4.80
C ASN A 196 -0.40 -13.36 3.81
N TRP A 197 0.04 -12.19 4.28
CA TRP A 197 0.39 -11.04 3.44
C TRP A 197 1.38 -11.38 2.32
N LYS A 198 2.32 -12.32 2.56
CA LYS A 198 3.33 -12.75 1.57
C LYS A 198 2.69 -13.36 0.33
N ILE A 199 1.58 -14.09 0.48
CA ILE A 199 0.85 -14.68 -0.64
C ILE A 199 0.28 -13.56 -1.52
N HIS A 200 -0.28 -12.52 -0.91
CA HIS A 200 -0.82 -11.35 -1.61
C HIS A 200 0.27 -10.55 -2.32
N TYR A 201 1.42 -10.35 -1.67
CA TYR A 201 2.56 -9.70 -2.31
C TYR A 201 3.10 -10.53 -3.48
N ASN A 202 3.25 -11.84 -3.33
CA ASN A 202 3.75 -12.71 -4.39
C ASN A 202 2.81 -12.75 -5.61
N HIS A 203 1.50 -12.72 -5.38
CA HIS A 203 0.52 -12.57 -6.46
C HIS A 203 0.68 -11.22 -7.19
N PHE A 204 0.83 -10.13 -6.43
CA PHE A 204 1.05 -8.80 -6.98
C PHE A 204 2.36 -8.73 -7.79
N SER A 205 3.48 -9.16 -7.21
CA SER A 205 4.79 -9.12 -7.84
C SER A 205 4.82 -9.96 -9.11
N LYS A 206 4.17 -11.13 -9.12
CA LYS A 206 4.03 -11.97 -10.32
C LYS A 206 3.28 -11.24 -11.44
N ILE A 207 2.17 -10.57 -11.14
CA ILE A 207 1.45 -9.78 -12.15
C ILE A 207 2.35 -8.70 -12.74
N VAL A 208 3.14 -8.02 -11.92
CA VAL A 208 4.06 -6.99 -12.41
C VAL A 208 5.18 -7.59 -13.25
N ILE A 209 5.83 -8.66 -12.78
CA ILE A 209 6.89 -9.35 -13.53
C ILE A 209 6.39 -9.86 -14.88
N ASP A 210 5.23 -10.50 -14.93
CA ASP A 210 4.67 -11.06 -16.17
C ASP A 210 4.15 -9.96 -17.12
N THR A 211 3.86 -8.77 -16.59
CA THR A 211 3.34 -7.62 -17.37
C THR A 211 4.45 -6.75 -17.94
N PHE A 212 5.50 -6.46 -17.19
CA PHE A 212 6.51 -5.49 -17.62
C PHE A 212 7.75 -6.19 -18.17
N PRO A 213 8.33 -5.70 -19.27
CA PRO A 213 9.52 -6.31 -19.84
C PRO A 213 10.69 -6.27 -18.83
N GLU A 214 11.55 -7.28 -18.89
CA GLU A 214 12.87 -7.18 -18.26
C GLU A 214 13.66 -6.10 -19.02
N GLY A 215 14.12 -5.09 -18.28
CA GLY A 215 14.86 -3.94 -18.83
C GLY A 215 16.26 -4.28 -19.28
#